data_AF-A0A2D8M9F2-F1
#
_entry.id   AF-A0A2D8M9F2-F1
#
_cell.length_a   1.000
_cell.length_b   1.000
_cell.length_c   1.000
_cell.angle_alpha   90.00
_cell.angle_beta   90.00
_cell.angle_gamma   90.00
#
_symmetry.space_group_name_H-M   'P 1'
#
loop_
_entity.id
_entity.type
_entity.pdbx_description
1 polymer ?
#
loop_
_entity_poly.entity_id
_entity_poly.type
_entity_poly.pdbx_seq_one_letter_code
_entity_poly.pdbx_strand_id
1 'polypeptide(L)'
;MANWFWRTGAMLLLVVLVAFIALATWEPLWAERSDTLPPEANYSAEIIRDEFGVPHIYGKRDRDVAYGVAVAHSEDDFSTLQDVIAMARGRYGAIAGQEGAAVDYVYHLLDARGTAERHYPTMPADTRALFEAYATGLNDYAEQNQDEIKLGNLFPVNGLDVAAGFALRQPFFFGLNNVIEPLVAGDDLRREYGPDIPGFPREATPDAAMGASSAEGEKTAYSPFGKDAAHNGSNAFAIAPVKSGGPTILVSNSHQPWRGGVAWYELVVESEEGWHYAGANFPGSPFPFLGHNEDLGWTNTVNTPDMVDVYKLELDETGTRYRFGGDWRELETREVTLPVRVGPVVLPIGREVHCSVHGPVIINDKGAFAFRYGGMDNLGQLD
;
A
#
# COMPACT_ATOMS: atom_id res chain seq x y z
N MET A 1 -49.79 23.49 22.69
CA MET A 1 -48.47 22.91 23.03
C MET A 1 -48.22 21.56 22.33
N ALA A 2 -49.17 20.61 22.29
CA ALA A 2 -48.99 19.31 21.63
C ALA A 2 -48.57 19.37 20.13
N ASN A 3 -49.14 20.31 19.35
CA ASN A 3 -48.76 20.48 17.94
C ASN A 3 -47.33 21.01 17.73
N TRP A 4 -46.73 21.64 18.74
CA TRP A 4 -45.37 22.16 18.63
C TRP A 4 -44.35 21.04 18.83
N PHE A 5 -44.57 20.18 19.85
CA PHE A 5 -43.75 18.97 20.07
C PHE A 5 -43.75 18.02 18.87
N TRP A 6 -44.90 17.84 18.21
CA TRP A 6 -44.97 17.01 16.99
C TRP A 6 -44.23 17.64 15.82
N ARG A 7 -44.37 18.96 15.61
CA ARG A 7 -43.66 19.69 14.55
C ARG A 7 -42.15 19.72 14.77
N THR A 8 -41.70 19.92 16.01
CA THR A 8 -40.28 19.86 16.36
C THR A 8 -39.74 18.45 16.21
N GLY A 9 -40.48 17.42 16.63
CA GLY A 9 -40.10 16.02 16.45
C GLY A 9 -39.99 15.61 14.97
N ALA A 10 -40.98 15.98 14.15
CA ALA A 10 -40.97 15.73 12.72
C ALA A 10 -39.82 16.47 12.00
N MET A 11 -39.52 17.71 12.41
CA MET A 11 -38.40 18.48 11.88
C MET A 11 -37.06 17.86 12.25
N LEU A 12 -36.89 17.41 13.51
CA LEU A 12 -35.68 16.70 13.94
C LEU A 12 -35.49 15.39 13.17
N LEU A 13 -36.55 14.61 12.98
CA LEU A 13 -36.50 13.36 12.21
C LEU A 13 -36.14 13.63 10.74
N LEU A 14 -36.68 14.69 10.14
CA LEU A 14 -36.31 15.10 8.79
C LEU A 14 -34.83 15.50 8.70
N VAL A 15 -34.32 16.28 9.66
CA VAL A 15 -32.90 16.67 9.70
C VAL A 15 -31.99 15.45 9.84
N VAL A 16 -32.34 14.51 10.73
CA VAL A 16 -31.59 13.26 10.90
C VAL A 16 -31.62 12.42 9.62
N LEU A 17 -32.79 12.31 8.97
CA LEU A 17 -32.92 11.57 7.72
C LEU A 17 -32.09 12.22 6.59
N VAL A 18 -32.13 13.54 6.46
CA VAL A 18 -31.33 14.28 5.46
C VAL A 18 -29.83 14.11 5.73
N ALA A 19 -29.40 14.23 6.99
CA ALA A 19 -28.01 14.02 7.38
C ALA A 19 -27.56 12.58 7.12
N PHE A 20 -28.41 11.59 7.43
CA PHE A 20 -28.16 10.18 7.14
C PHE A 20 -28.00 9.94 5.63
N ILE A 21 -28.94 10.45 4.82
CA ILE A 21 -28.87 10.32 3.35
C ILE A 21 -27.59 10.99 2.83
N ALA A 22 -27.26 12.19 3.29
CA ALA A 22 -26.04 12.88 2.89
C ALA A 22 -24.78 12.05 3.24
N LEU A 23 -24.67 11.53 4.46
CA LEU A 23 -23.53 10.70 4.88
C LEU A 23 -23.50 9.32 4.18
N ALA A 24 -24.64 8.82 3.74
CA ALA A 24 -24.72 7.58 2.96
C ALA A 24 -24.33 7.76 1.49
N THR A 25 -24.37 8.99 0.93
CA THR A 25 -24.16 9.24 -0.50
C THR A 25 -23.03 10.20 -0.85
N TRP A 26 -22.46 10.93 0.12
CA TRP A 26 -21.44 11.95 -0.19
C TRP A 26 -20.15 11.35 -0.76
N GLU A 27 -19.68 10.22 -0.22
CA GLU A 27 -18.37 9.65 -0.55
C GLU A 27 -18.21 9.42 -2.07
N PRO A 28 -19.13 8.73 -2.78
CA PRO A 28 -19.01 8.57 -4.22
C PRO A 28 -19.21 9.88 -5.00
N LEU A 29 -19.92 10.87 -4.44
CA LEU A 29 -20.10 12.18 -5.09
C LEU A 29 -18.86 13.09 -4.94
N TRP A 30 -18.09 12.87 -3.88
CA TRP A 30 -16.89 13.64 -3.56
C TRP A 30 -15.61 12.97 -4.07
N ALA A 31 -15.66 11.65 -4.26
CA ALA A 31 -14.58 10.91 -4.88
C ALA A 31 -14.45 11.30 -6.36
N GLU A 32 -13.30 11.88 -6.69
CA GLU A 32 -12.93 12.15 -8.07
C GLU A 32 -12.81 10.84 -8.83
N ARG A 33 -13.63 10.67 -9.86
CA ARG A 33 -13.43 9.63 -10.86
C ARG A 33 -12.23 10.06 -11.70
N SER A 34 -11.26 9.17 -11.90
CA SER A 34 -10.16 9.43 -12.81
C SER A 34 -10.70 9.63 -14.23
N ASP A 35 -10.56 10.85 -14.76
CA ASP A 35 -10.84 11.16 -16.17
C ASP A 35 -9.70 10.73 -17.10
N THR A 36 -8.53 10.43 -16.51
CA THR A 36 -7.36 9.92 -17.22
C THR A 36 -7.44 8.41 -17.36
N LEU A 37 -7.94 7.96 -18.50
CA LEU A 37 -7.94 6.54 -18.87
C LEU A 37 -6.52 6.08 -19.29
N PRO A 38 -6.20 4.79 -19.11
CA PRO A 38 -5.08 4.19 -19.81
C PRO A 38 -5.16 4.49 -21.32
N PRO A 39 -4.02 4.62 -22.01
CA PRO A 39 -4.02 4.79 -23.46
C PRO A 39 -4.82 3.68 -24.16
N GLU A 40 -5.66 4.05 -25.14
CA GLU A 40 -6.38 3.06 -25.95
C GLU A 40 -5.39 2.10 -26.61
N ALA A 41 -5.45 0.84 -26.21
CA ALA A 41 -4.62 -0.22 -26.75
C ALA A 41 -5.42 -1.53 -26.72
N ASN A 42 -5.32 -2.29 -27.80
CA ASN A 42 -5.85 -3.66 -27.83
C ASN A 42 -4.80 -4.58 -27.21
N TYR A 43 -5.15 -5.18 -26.07
CA TYR A 43 -4.40 -6.24 -25.43
C TYR A 43 -5.00 -7.59 -25.79
N SER A 44 -4.16 -8.62 -25.90
CA SER A 44 -4.60 -9.98 -26.18
C SER A 44 -3.69 -10.96 -25.47
N ALA A 45 -4.25 -11.62 -24.44
CA ALA A 45 -3.61 -12.71 -23.72
C ALA A 45 -4.49 -13.95 -23.75
N GLU A 46 -3.86 -15.12 -23.80
CA GLU A 46 -4.49 -16.42 -23.60
C GLU A 46 -4.20 -16.88 -22.17
N ILE A 47 -5.25 -17.23 -21.42
CA ILE A 47 -5.15 -17.71 -20.04
C ILE A 47 -5.59 -19.18 -20.03
N ILE A 48 -4.68 -20.08 -19.69
CA ILE A 48 -4.94 -21.53 -19.56
C ILE A 48 -4.72 -21.89 -18.09
N ARG A 49 -5.71 -22.51 -17.44
CA ARG A 49 -5.59 -22.93 -16.04
C ARG A 49 -5.27 -24.42 -15.92
N ASP A 50 -4.39 -24.76 -15.00
CA ASP A 50 -4.07 -26.14 -14.66
C ASP A 50 -5.09 -26.77 -13.70
N GLU A 51 -4.81 -27.97 -13.18
CA GLU A 51 -5.71 -28.69 -12.26
C GLU A 51 -5.86 -28.04 -10.87
N PHE A 52 -4.92 -27.18 -10.49
CA PHE A 52 -4.94 -26.41 -9.24
C PHE A 52 -5.55 -25.01 -9.44
N GLY A 53 -5.83 -24.64 -10.69
CA GLY A 53 -6.34 -23.33 -11.06
C GLY A 53 -5.25 -22.30 -11.33
N VAL A 54 -3.97 -22.68 -11.33
CA VAL A 54 -2.85 -21.75 -11.60
C VAL A 54 -2.97 -21.26 -13.05
N PRO A 55 -3.00 -19.94 -13.29
CA PRO A 55 -3.06 -19.41 -14.64
C PRO A 55 -1.69 -19.47 -15.31
N HIS A 56 -1.68 -20.03 -16.52
CA HIS A 56 -0.62 -19.93 -17.51
C HIS A 56 -1.03 -18.88 -18.55
N ILE A 57 -0.31 -17.76 -18.58
CA ILE A 57 -0.71 -16.56 -19.29
C ILE A 57 0.26 -16.31 -20.46
N TYR A 58 -0.26 -16.38 -21.67
CA TYR A 58 0.50 -16.25 -22.91
C TYR A 58 0.14 -14.96 -23.64
N GLY A 59 1.14 -14.26 -24.19
CA GLY A 59 0.92 -13.04 -24.98
C GLY A 59 2.02 -12.81 -26.01
N LYS A 60 1.79 -11.93 -26.99
CA LYS A 60 2.84 -11.55 -27.95
C LYS A 60 3.83 -10.56 -27.35
N ARG A 61 3.37 -9.73 -26.42
CA ARG A 61 4.14 -8.65 -25.80
C ARG A 61 4.08 -8.79 -24.29
N ASP A 62 5.09 -8.31 -23.58
CA ASP A 62 5.11 -8.37 -22.10
C ASP A 62 3.90 -7.64 -21.50
N ARG A 63 3.50 -6.53 -22.12
CA ARG A 63 2.29 -5.79 -21.72
C ARG A 63 0.98 -6.55 -21.98
N ASP A 64 0.92 -7.41 -23.00
CA ASP A 64 -0.27 -8.26 -23.20
C ASP A 64 -0.39 -9.26 -22.06
N VAL A 65 0.74 -9.85 -21.65
CA VAL A 65 0.80 -10.73 -20.49
C VAL A 65 0.42 -9.98 -19.22
N ALA A 66 0.93 -8.77 -18.97
CA ALA A 66 0.57 -7.97 -17.80
C ALA A 66 -0.94 -7.67 -17.73
N TYR A 67 -1.58 -7.40 -18.88
CA TYR A 67 -3.05 -7.33 -18.98
C TYR A 67 -3.70 -8.67 -18.58
N GLY A 68 -3.21 -9.80 -19.10
CA GLY A 68 -3.70 -11.14 -18.75
C GLY A 68 -3.54 -11.47 -17.26
N VAL A 69 -2.46 -11.03 -16.62
CA VAL A 69 -2.22 -11.17 -15.17
C VAL A 69 -3.28 -10.42 -14.37
N ALA A 70 -3.63 -9.19 -14.76
CA ALA A 70 -4.70 -8.44 -14.11
C ALA A 70 -6.05 -9.15 -14.22
N VAL A 71 -6.38 -9.68 -15.40
CA VAL A 71 -7.64 -10.40 -15.64
C VAL A 71 -7.70 -11.69 -14.82
N ALA A 72 -6.67 -12.54 -14.91
CA ALA A 72 -6.61 -13.81 -14.18
C ALA A 72 -6.71 -13.60 -12.65
N HIS A 73 -5.96 -12.64 -12.11
CA HIS A 73 -5.98 -12.34 -10.68
C HIS A 73 -7.33 -11.73 -10.26
N SER A 74 -7.99 -10.96 -11.14
CA SER A 74 -9.35 -10.46 -10.86
C SER A 74 -10.36 -11.61 -10.81
N GLU A 75 -10.29 -12.57 -11.73
CA GLU A 75 -11.14 -13.77 -11.69
C GLU A 75 -11.05 -14.54 -10.36
N ASP A 76 -9.86 -14.56 -9.75
CA ASP A 76 -9.61 -15.34 -8.53
C ASP A 76 -9.81 -14.54 -7.23
N ASP A 77 -9.46 -13.25 -7.22
CA ASP A 77 -9.51 -12.40 -6.02
C ASP A 77 -9.71 -10.90 -6.34
N PHE A 78 -10.76 -10.58 -7.11
CA PHE A 78 -11.13 -9.19 -7.39
C PHE A 78 -11.37 -8.38 -6.11
N SER A 79 -11.89 -9.02 -5.05
CA SER A 79 -12.12 -8.39 -3.75
C SER A 79 -10.83 -7.79 -3.19
N THR A 80 -9.75 -8.55 -3.08
CA THR A 80 -8.47 -8.04 -2.54
C THR A 80 -7.84 -7.00 -3.46
N LEU A 81 -7.95 -7.16 -4.78
CA LEU A 81 -7.45 -6.16 -5.74
C LEU A 81 -8.12 -4.80 -5.55
N GLN A 82 -9.44 -4.79 -5.33
CA GLN A 82 -10.18 -3.56 -5.03
C GLN A 82 -9.74 -2.90 -3.71
N ASP A 83 -9.35 -3.68 -2.70
CA ASP A 83 -8.80 -3.13 -1.45
C ASP A 83 -7.45 -2.45 -1.71
N VAL A 84 -6.56 -3.08 -2.49
CA VAL A 84 -5.26 -2.50 -2.87
C VAL A 84 -5.42 -1.22 -3.70
N ILE A 85 -6.37 -1.20 -4.64
CA ILE A 85 -6.70 0.00 -5.43
C ILE A 85 -7.22 1.12 -4.53
N ALA A 86 -8.10 0.79 -3.57
CA ALA A 86 -8.62 1.78 -2.63
C ALA A 86 -7.50 2.37 -1.75
N MET A 87 -6.54 1.56 -1.31
CA MET A 87 -5.35 2.04 -0.59
C MET A 87 -4.50 2.97 -1.47
N ALA A 88 -4.27 2.61 -2.74
CA ALA A 88 -3.52 3.41 -3.70
C ALA A 88 -4.20 4.74 -4.07
N ARG A 89 -5.47 4.92 -3.66
CA ARG A 89 -6.25 6.15 -3.84
C ARG A 89 -6.60 6.86 -2.53
N GLY A 90 -6.15 6.35 -1.37
CA GLY A 90 -6.49 6.92 -0.06
C GLY A 90 -7.99 6.85 0.27
N ARG A 91 -8.67 5.78 -0.13
CA ARG A 91 -10.11 5.56 0.08
C ARG A 91 -10.41 4.23 0.78
N TYR A 92 -9.42 3.55 1.34
CA TYR A 92 -9.61 2.25 1.95
C TYR A 92 -10.46 2.30 3.22
N GLY A 93 -10.47 3.43 3.95
CA GLY A 93 -11.37 3.66 5.09
C GLY A 93 -12.84 3.65 4.71
N ALA A 94 -13.19 3.96 3.46
CA ALA A 94 -14.56 3.83 2.95
C ALA A 94 -14.99 2.36 2.84
N ILE A 95 -14.03 1.41 2.84
CA ILE A 95 -14.24 -0.04 2.77
C ILE A 95 -14.08 -0.67 4.16
N ALA A 96 -12.92 -0.47 4.79
CA ALA A 96 -12.49 -1.14 6.02
C ALA A 96 -12.67 -0.29 7.29
N GLY A 97 -13.34 0.86 7.22
CA GLY A 97 -13.63 1.70 8.38
C GLY A 97 -12.35 2.27 9.00
N GLN A 98 -12.23 2.17 10.32
CA GLN A 98 -11.09 2.74 11.06
C GLN A 98 -9.73 2.14 10.65
N GLU A 99 -9.67 0.84 10.38
CA GLU A 99 -8.43 0.19 9.92
C GLU A 99 -8.01 0.73 8.55
N GLY A 100 -8.96 0.88 7.62
CA GLY A 100 -8.66 1.45 6.31
C GLY A 100 -8.26 2.93 6.38
N ALA A 101 -8.89 3.69 7.27
CA ALA A 101 -8.58 5.11 7.47
C ALA A 101 -7.15 5.33 8.00
N ALA A 102 -6.60 4.39 8.77
CA ALA A 102 -5.21 4.42 9.20
C ALA A 102 -4.24 4.27 8.01
N VAL A 103 -4.56 3.41 7.05
CA VAL A 103 -3.80 3.27 5.79
C VAL A 103 -3.96 4.51 4.90
N ASP A 104 -5.15 5.08 4.81
CA ASP A 104 -5.40 6.32 4.06
C ASP A 104 -4.62 7.51 4.64
N TYR A 105 -4.54 7.60 5.98
CA TYR A 105 -3.70 8.58 6.65
C TYR A 105 -2.23 8.42 6.25
N VAL A 106 -1.71 7.19 6.27
CA VAL A 106 -0.34 6.89 5.83
C VAL A 106 -0.12 7.26 4.36
N TYR A 107 -1.08 6.94 3.48
CA TYR A 107 -1.03 7.32 2.06
C TYR A 107 -0.84 8.83 1.87
N HIS A 108 -1.53 9.64 2.67
CA HIS A 108 -1.36 11.08 2.65
C HIS A 108 -0.09 11.57 3.37
N LEU A 109 0.29 10.92 4.47
CA LEU A 109 1.49 11.25 5.25
C LEU A 109 2.76 11.04 4.40
N LEU A 110 2.81 9.97 3.62
CA LEU A 110 3.95 9.64 2.75
C LEU A 110 3.89 10.33 1.38
N ASP A 111 2.82 11.08 1.09
CA ASP A 111 2.56 11.66 -0.23
C ASP A 111 2.73 10.63 -1.38
N ALA A 112 2.11 9.45 -1.21
CA ALA A 112 2.28 8.34 -2.17
C ALA A 112 1.79 8.72 -3.57
N ARG A 113 0.70 9.48 -3.67
CA ARG A 113 0.18 10.00 -4.95
C ARG A 113 1.10 11.03 -5.56
N GLY A 114 1.55 12.02 -4.79
CA GLY A 114 2.45 13.05 -5.31
C GLY A 114 3.77 12.45 -5.78
N THR A 115 4.28 11.42 -5.08
CA THR A 115 5.46 10.65 -5.52
C THR A 115 5.21 10.02 -6.90
N ALA A 116 4.06 9.37 -7.07
CA ALA A 116 3.71 8.80 -8.36
C ALA A 116 3.55 9.87 -9.46
N GLU A 117 2.90 11.00 -9.17
CA GLU A 117 2.70 12.08 -10.14
C GLU A 117 4.01 12.73 -10.60
N ARG A 118 4.99 12.85 -9.69
CA ARG A 118 6.32 13.39 -10.00
C ARG A 118 7.17 12.42 -10.84
N HIS A 119 7.13 11.13 -10.52
CA HIS A 119 8.12 10.18 -11.04
C HIS A 119 7.59 9.17 -12.06
N TYR A 120 6.30 8.81 -12.02
CA TYR A 120 5.72 7.89 -13.02
C TYR A 120 5.90 8.39 -14.46
N PRO A 121 5.70 9.68 -14.79
CA PRO A 121 5.88 10.16 -16.16
C PRO A 121 7.31 10.01 -16.69
N THR A 122 8.32 9.94 -15.82
CA THR A 122 9.75 9.84 -16.20
C THR A 122 10.30 8.41 -16.18
N MET A 123 9.51 7.44 -15.73
CA MET A 123 9.89 6.02 -15.73
C MET A 123 10.18 5.48 -17.15
N PRO A 124 10.89 4.36 -17.29
CA PRO A 124 11.05 3.68 -18.57
C PRO A 124 9.72 3.41 -19.28
N ALA A 125 9.72 3.48 -20.62
CA ALA A 125 8.49 3.41 -21.42
C ALA A 125 7.84 2.02 -21.41
N ASP A 126 8.66 0.98 -21.36
CA ASP A 126 8.29 -0.41 -21.13
C ASP A 126 7.64 -0.60 -19.75
N THR A 127 8.24 -0.11 -18.66
CA THR A 127 7.63 -0.22 -17.32
C THR A 127 6.27 0.48 -17.26
N ARG A 128 6.16 1.70 -17.80
CA ARG A 128 4.86 2.39 -17.88
C ARG A 128 3.85 1.58 -18.71
N ALA A 129 4.27 0.95 -19.81
CA ALA A 129 3.38 0.14 -20.64
C ALA A 129 2.84 -1.09 -19.91
N LEU A 130 3.62 -1.72 -19.02
CA LEU A 130 3.13 -2.80 -18.15
C LEU A 130 2.06 -2.30 -17.17
N PHE A 131 2.27 -1.13 -16.57
CA PHE A 131 1.36 -0.55 -15.59
C PHE A 131 0.03 -0.14 -16.22
N GLU A 132 0.08 0.50 -17.40
CA GLU A 132 -1.13 0.81 -18.15
C GLU A 132 -1.89 -0.44 -18.58
N ALA A 133 -1.19 -1.48 -19.05
CA ALA A 133 -1.85 -2.72 -19.47
C ALA A 133 -2.51 -3.48 -18.32
N TYR A 134 -1.83 -3.56 -17.17
CA TYR A 134 -2.40 -4.12 -15.95
C TYR A 134 -3.62 -3.33 -15.47
N ALA A 135 -3.54 -2.00 -15.48
CA ALA A 135 -4.68 -1.14 -15.15
C ALA A 135 -5.87 -1.34 -16.10
N THR A 136 -5.61 -1.48 -17.41
CA THR A 136 -6.66 -1.81 -18.39
C THR A 136 -7.31 -3.16 -18.07
N GLY A 137 -6.55 -4.21 -17.75
CA GLY A 137 -7.12 -5.51 -17.41
C GLY A 137 -8.03 -5.47 -16.17
N LEU A 138 -7.65 -4.68 -15.16
CA LEU A 138 -8.50 -4.43 -13.98
C LEU A 138 -9.79 -3.70 -14.36
N ASN A 139 -9.71 -2.68 -15.23
CA ASN A 139 -10.86 -1.91 -15.69
C ASN A 139 -11.84 -2.76 -16.49
N ASP A 140 -11.34 -3.57 -17.42
CA ASP A 140 -12.17 -4.40 -18.29
C ASP A 140 -12.89 -5.48 -17.48
N TYR A 141 -12.22 -6.05 -16.46
CA TYR A 141 -12.87 -6.96 -15.52
C TYR A 141 -13.93 -6.23 -14.67
N ALA A 142 -13.63 -5.03 -14.17
CA ALA A 142 -14.57 -4.23 -13.38
C ALA A 142 -15.82 -3.82 -14.21
N GLU A 143 -15.66 -3.50 -15.48
CA GLU A 143 -16.76 -3.15 -16.38
C GLU A 143 -17.70 -4.34 -16.62
N GLN A 144 -17.15 -5.55 -16.68
CA GLN A 144 -17.91 -6.79 -16.87
C GLN A 144 -18.60 -7.27 -15.58
N ASN A 145 -18.07 -6.90 -14.41
CA ASN A 145 -18.52 -7.37 -13.09
C ASN A 145 -18.93 -6.18 -12.18
N GLN A 146 -19.80 -5.31 -12.69
CA GLN A 146 -20.19 -4.06 -11.99
C GLN A 146 -20.86 -4.28 -10.63
N ASP A 147 -21.50 -5.43 -10.43
CA ASP A 147 -22.15 -5.81 -9.18
C ASP A 147 -21.16 -6.21 -8.07
N GLU A 148 -19.91 -6.50 -8.41
CA GLU A 148 -18.83 -6.80 -7.46
C GLU A 148 -18.06 -5.56 -6.98
N ILE A 149 -18.31 -4.39 -7.57
CA ILE A 149 -17.58 -3.15 -7.25
C ILE A 149 -17.90 -2.70 -5.81
N LYS A 150 -16.87 -2.66 -4.95
CA LYS A 150 -16.96 -2.30 -3.53
C LYS A 150 -17.28 -0.83 -3.29
N LEU A 151 -16.88 0.06 -4.20
CA LEU A 151 -16.94 1.50 -4.01
C LEU A 151 -17.18 2.25 -5.32
N GLY A 152 -18.10 3.23 -5.30
CA GLY A 152 -18.35 4.09 -6.46
C GLY A 152 -17.11 4.90 -6.84
N ASN A 153 -16.92 5.15 -8.13
CA ASN A 153 -15.74 5.85 -8.68
C ASN A 153 -14.39 5.24 -8.29
N LEU A 154 -14.35 3.96 -7.87
CA LEU A 154 -13.08 3.25 -7.65
C LEU A 154 -12.39 2.93 -8.98
N PHE A 155 -13.18 2.68 -10.02
CA PHE A 155 -12.75 2.47 -11.40
C PHE A 155 -13.26 3.61 -12.30
N PRO A 156 -12.60 3.89 -13.44
CA PRO A 156 -11.41 3.23 -13.94
C PRO A 156 -10.13 3.63 -13.19
N VAL A 157 -9.11 2.78 -13.25
CA VAL A 157 -7.72 2.99 -12.80
C VAL A 157 -6.75 3.15 -13.97
N ASN A 158 -5.57 3.68 -13.71
CA ASN A 158 -4.49 3.81 -14.70
C ASN A 158 -3.12 3.46 -14.12
N GLY A 159 -2.06 3.52 -14.94
CA GLY A 159 -0.72 3.17 -14.49
C GLY A 159 -0.17 4.05 -13.36
N LEU A 160 -0.66 5.28 -13.23
CA LEU A 160 -0.34 6.17 -12.11
C LEU A 160 -0.92 5.65 -10.78
N ASP A 161 -2.10 5.04 -10.78
CA ASP A 161 -2.67 4.38 -9.60
C ASP A 161 -1.83 3.15 -9.19
N VAL A 162 -1.38 2.36 -10.17
CA VAL A 162 -0.47 1.23 -9.93
C VAL A 162 0.85 1.72 -9.30
N ALA A 163 1.44 2.77 -9.86
CA ALA A 163 2.66 3.40 -9.33
C ALA A 163 2.47 3.96 -7.91
N ALA A 164 1.33 4.60 -7.62
CA ALA A 164 1.00 5.08 -6.27
C ALA A 164 0.89 3.93 -5.26
N GLY A 165 0.35 2.78 -5.69
CA GLY A 165 0.34 1.55 -4.89
C GLY A 165 1.75 1.08 -4.52
N PHE A 166 2.70 1.13 -5.44
CA PHE A 166 4.11 0.83 -5.15
C PHE A 166 4.75 1.85 -4.20
N ALA A 167 4.55 3.15 -4.44
CA ALA A 167 5.07 4.22 -3.58
C ALA A 167 4.58 4.08 -2.13
N LEU A 168 3.32 3.71 -1.94
CA LEU A 168 2.73 3.47 -0.61
C LEU A 168 3.32 2.24 0.07
N ARG A 169 3.43 1.12 -0.65
CA ARG A 169 3.65 -0.20 -0.04
C ARG A 169 5.11 -0.55 0.17
N GLN A 170 6.00 -0.08 -0.70
CA GLN A 170 7.41 -0.45 -0.64
C GLN A 170 8.06 -0.20 0.74
N PRO A 171 7.84 0.93 1.42
CA PRO A 171 8.51 1.20 2.68
C PRO A 171 8.18 0.23 3.81
N PHE A 172 7.06 -0.49 3.69
CA PHE A 172 6.62 -1.47 4.67
C PHE A 172 7.39 -2.78 4.58
N PHE A 173 8.06 -3.08 3.45
CA PHE A 173 8.93 -4.26 3.33
C PHE A 173 10.22 -4.15 4.14
N PHE A 174 10.66 -2.94 4.48
CA PHE A 174 11.79 -2.71 5.38
C PHE A 174 11.37 -2.12 6.73
N GLY A 175 10.10 -2.28 7.10
CA GLY A 175 9.63 -2.08 8.47
C GLY A 175 9.26 -0.65 8.86
N LEU A 176 8.84 0.20 7.91
CA LEU A 176 8.38 1.57 8.24
C LEU A 176 7.24 1.61 9.28
N ASN A 177 6.37 0.59 9.33
CA ASN A 177 5.34 0.46 10.35
C ASN A 177 5.90 0.42 11.78
N ASN A 178 7.12 -0.10 11.97
CA ASN A 178 7.77 -0.14 13.29
C ASN A 178 8.14 1.26 13.82
N VAL A 179 8.09 2.29 12.97
CA VAL A 179 8.29 3.70 13.33
C VAL A 179 6.94 4.42 13.44
N ILE A 180 6.05 4.24 12.46
CA ILE A 180 4.75 4.93 12.44
C ILE A 180 3.88 4.51 13.61
N GLU A 181 3.70 3.20 13.84
CA GLU A 181 2.74 2.70 14.84
C GLU A 181 3.09 3.17 16.26
N PRO A 182 4.34 3.04 16.75
CA PRO A 182 4.68 3.55 18.09
C PRO A 182 4.55 5.07 18.19
N LEU A 183 4.92 5.83 17.15
CA LEU A 183 4.79 7.29 17.18
C LEU A 183 3.33 7.73 17.26
N VAL A 184 2.44 7.10 16.50
CA VAL A 184 1.00 7.43 16.57
C VAL A 184 0.40 6.99 17.92
N ALA A 185 0.85 5.85 18.46
CA ALA A 185 0.41 5.38 19.78
C ALA A 185 1.00 6.18 20.95
N GLY A 186 2.04 6.97 20.72
CA GLY A 186 2.81 7.61 21.80
C GLY A 186 3.66 6.62 22.59
N ASP A 187 3.89 5.41 22.06
CA ASP A 187 4.74 4.38 22.64
C ASP A 187 6.24 4.74 22.45
N ASP A 188 7.14 3.96 23.04
CA ASP A 188 8.58 4.13 22.80
C ASP A 188 8.98 3.46 21.48
N LEU A 189 9.88 4.09 20.73
CA LEU A 189 10.43 3.52 19.50
C LEU A 189 11.24 2.27 19.82
N ARG A 190 11.19 1.29 18.91
CA ARG A 190 12.02 0.09 19.00
C ARG A 190 13.50 0.46 18.81
N ARG A 191 14.39 -0.30 19.44
CA ARG A 191 15.82 -0.20 19.19
C ARG A 191 16.11 -0.61 17.74
N GLU A 192 16.83 0.23 17.00
CA GLU A 192 17.22 -0.09 15.63
C GLU A 192 18.21 -1.27 15.60
N TYR A 193 18.19 -1.99 14.48
CA TYR A 193 19.16 -3.05 14.23
C TYR A 193 20.48 -2.43 13.75
N GLY A 194 21.58 -2.79 14.41
CA GLY A 194 22.91 -2.32 14.03
C GLY A 194 23.82 -2.06 15.21
N PRO A 195 25.12 -1.79 14.96
CA PRO A 195 26.04 -1.37 16.00
C PRO A 195 25.61 0.01 16.54
N ASP A 196 25.99 0.30 17.79
CA ASP A 196 25.77 1.64 18.34
C ASP A 196 26.66 2.67 17.64
N ILE A 197 26.15 3.89 17.52
CA ILE A 197 26.89 5.02 16.97
C ILE A 197 28.03 5.37 17.96
N PRO A 198 29.29 5.50 17.50
CA PRO A 198 30.40 5.90 18.37
C PRO A 198 30.10 7.21 19.12
N GLY A 199 30.18 7.17 20.46
CA GLY A 199 29.88 8.31 21.32
C GLY A 199 28.41 8.40 21.80
N PHE A 200 27.53 7.54 21.28
CA PHE A 200 26.12 7.46 21.65
C PHE A 200 25.72 6.00 21.94
N PRO A 201 26.22 5.39 23.04
CA PRO A 201 25.83 4.04 23.41
C PRO A 201 24.34 3.99 23.76
N ARG A 202 23.64 2.97 23.27
CA ARG A 202 22.21 2.78 23.55
C ARG A 202 22.03 1.80 24.70
N GLU A 203 21.04 2.02 25.56
CA GLU A 203 20.71 1.01 26.58
C GLU A 203 20.30 -0.30 25.91
N ALA A 204 20.74 -1.42 26.47
CA ALA A 204 20.34 -2.74 26.00
C ALA A 204 18.84 -2.91 26.26
N THR A 205 18.03 -2.84 25.21
CA THR A 205 16.65 -3.33 25.28
C THR A 205 16.69 -4.86 25.39
N PRO A 206 15.81 -5.49 26.19
CA PRO A 206 15.66 -6.95 26.18
C PRO A 206 15.55 -7.41 24.73
N ASP A 207 16.29 -8.46 24.35
CA ASP A 207 16.34 -9.00 22.99
C ASP A 207 14.92 -9.01 22.39
N ALA A 208 14.64 -8.05 21.53
CA ALA A 208 13.48 -8.10 20.68
C ALA A 208 13.80 -9.21 19.69
N ALA A 209 13.47 -10.45 20.07
CA ALA A 209 13.55 -11.60 19.20
C ALA A 209 12.95 -11.19 17.85
N MET A 210 13.62 -11.51 16.76
CA MET A 210 13.06 -11.38 15.42
C MET A 210 11.63 -11.96 15.44
N GLY A 211 10.63 -11.11 15.18
CA GLY A 211 9.22 -11.52 15.21
C GLY A 211 8.47 -11.27 16.52
N ALA A 212 9.08 -10.66 17.55
CA ALA A 212 8.33 -10.15 18.69
C ALA A 212 7.66 -8.82 18.32
N SER A 213 6.53 -8.94 17.61
CA SER A 213 5.48 -7.94 17.67
C SER A 213 5.20 -7.61 19.13
N SER A 214 5.45 -6.37 19.50
CA SER A 214 4.89 -5.82 20.72
C SER A 214 3.36 -5.85 20.61
N ALA A 215 2.77 -6.80 21.32
CA ALA A 215 1.37 -6.96 21.71
C ALA A 215 0.45 -7.74 20.77
N GLU A 216 0.10 -8.95 21.20
CA GLU A 216 -1.26 -9.47 21.06
C GLU A 216 -2.25 -8.38 21.56
N GLY A 217 -3.03 -7.80 20.64
CA GLY A 217 -4.06 -6.81 20.96
C GLY A 217 -4.69 -6.18 19.71
N GLU A 218 -5.95 -5.74 19.82
CA GLU A 218 -6.73 -5.00 18.80
C GLU A 218 -6.17 -3.59 18.52
N LYS A 219 -4.87 -3.44 18.25
CA LYS A 219 -4.31 -2.16 17.82
C LYS A 219 -4.57 -1.96 16.32
N THR A 220 -5.05 -0.77 15.94
CA THR A 220 -5.24 -0.38 14.53
C THR A 220 -3.91 -0.48 13.78
N ALA A 221 -3.87 -1.26 12.70
CA ALA A 221 -2.66 -1.41 11.87
C ALA A 221 -2.48 -0.18 10.98
N TYR A 222 -1.28 0.44 11.03
CA TYR A 222 -0.91 1.54 10.13
C TYR A 222 -0.07 1.00 8.96
N SER A 223 -0.49 -0.15 8.41
CA SER A 223 0.24 -0.89 7.38
C SER A 223 -0.70 -1.34 6.27
N PRO A 224 -0.34 -1.14 4.98
CA PRO A 224 -1.09 -1.67 3.85
C PRO A 224 -1.03 -3.21 3.74
N PHE A 225 -0.21 -3.88 4.58
CA PHE A 225 -0.14 -5.34 4.64
C PHE A 225 -1.19 -5.95 5.59
N GLY A 226 -1.98 -5.09 6.25
CA GLY A 226 -3.04 -5.50 7.17
C GLY A 226 -2.52 -5.90 8.56
N LYS A 227 -3.44 -6.32 9.43
CA LYS A 227 -3.17 -6.66 10.84
C LYS A 227 -2.17 -7.81 11.05
N ASP A 228 -2.06 -8.71 10.08
CA ASP A 228 -1.18 -9.88 10.15
C ASP A 228 0.23 -9.56 9.64
N ALA A 229 0.53 -8.29 9.29
CA ALA A 229 1.84 -7.86 8.78
C ALA A 229 3.01 -8.24 9.68
N ALA A 230 2.77 -8.32 10.99
CA ALA A 230 3.75 -8.71 11.99
C ALA A 230 4.20 -10.18 11.91
N HIS A 231 3.44 -11.04 11.22
CA HIS A 231 3.76 -12.46 11.04
C HIS A 231 4.59 -12.74 9.79
N ASN A 232 5.22 -11.71 9.22
CA ASN A 232 6.06 -11.88 8.04
C ASN A 232 7.43 -12.51 8.38
N GLY A 233 7.99 -13.19 7.41
CA GLY A 233 9.28 -13.88 7.50
C GLY A 233 9.58 -14.60 6.20
N SER A 234 10.75 -15.21 6.08
CA SER A 234 11.08 -16.08 4.95
C SER A 234 12.27 -16.97 5.28
N ASN A 235 12.36 -18.10 4.61
CA ASN A 235 13.60 -18.86 4.43
C ASN A 235 13.99 -18.88 2.95
N ALA A 236 15.29 -18.89 2.67
CA ALA A 236 15.82 -19.12 1.32
C ALA A 236 17.11 -19.94 1.38
N PHE A 237 17.27 -20.87 0.44
CA PHE A 237 18.51 -21.64 0.26
C PHE A 237 18.91 -21.67 -1.21
N ALA A 238 20.18 -21.37 -1.51
CA ALA A 238 20.80 -21.61 -2.80
C ALA A 238 21.93 -22.64 -2.63
N ILE A 239 21.79 -23.81 -3.24
CA ILE A 239 22.72 -24.93 -3.11
C ILE A 239 23.49 -25.09 -4.41
N ALA A 240 24.79 -24.83 -4.36
CA ALA A 240 25.66 -24.96 -5.53
C ALA A 240 25.78 -26.41 -6.03
N PRO A 241 26.06 -26.62 -7.34
CA PRO A 241 26.19 -27.95 -7.96
C PRO A 241 27.10 -28.93 -7.21
N VAL A 242 28.23 -28.42 -6.70
CA VAL A 242 29.21 -29.21 -5.93
C VAL A 242 28.62 -29.84 -4.66
N LYS A 243 27.55 -29.26 -4.11
CA LYS A 243 26.87 -29.74 -2.90
C LYS A 243 25.57 -30.49 -3.22
N SER A 244 24.86 -30.13 -4.29
CA SER A 244 23.62 -30.81 -4.70
C SER A 244 23.89 -32.14 -5.43
N GLY A 245 25.08 -32.30 -6.04
CA GLY A 245 25.39 -33.44 -6.90
C GLY A 245 24.72 -33.37 -8.28
N GLY A 246 24.21 -32.19 -8.65
CA GLY A 246 23.45 -31.95 -9.88
C GLY A 246 23.36 -30.44 -10.20
N PRO A 247 22.24 -29.94 -10.75
CA PRO A 247 22.07 -28.50 -10.96
C PRO A 247 22.02 -27.72 -9.63
N THR A 248 22.10 -26.40 -9.72
CA THR A 248 21.81 -25.52 -8.59
C THR A 248 20.39 -25.77 -8.10
N ILE A 249 20.19 -25.87 -6.79
CA ILE A 249 18.85 -25.99 -6.18
C ILE A 249 18.55 -24.69 -5.45
N LEU A 250 17.42 -24.07 -5.80
CA LEU A 250 16.85 -22.93 -5.09
C LEU A 250 15.63 -23.38 -4.28
N VAL A 251 15.59 -23.00 -3.00
CA VAL A 251 14.41 -23.16 -2.14
C VAL A 251 13.88 -21.77 -1.82
N SER A 252 12.68 -21.47 -2.32
CA SER A 252 11.92 -20.26 -2.02
C SER A 252 10.84 -20.60 -0.98
N ASN A 253 10.92 -20.02 0.22
CA ASN A 253 9.96 -20.29 1.29
C ASN A 253 9.61 -19.01 2.05
N SER A 254 8.83 -18.13 1.41
CA SER A 254 8.36 -16.88 2.03
C SER A 254 7.16 -17.13 2.96
N HIS A 255 7.14 -16.44 4.09
CA HIS A 255 6.06 -16.41 5.07
C HIS A 255 5.40 -15.04 5.03
N GLN A 256 4.34 -14.90 4.26
CA GLN A 256 3.50 -13.70 4.23
C GLN A 256 2.11 -14.01 4.80
N PRO A 257 1.34 -12.99 5.20
CA PRO A 257 -0.08 -13.15 5.52
C PRO A 257 -0.83 -14.00 4.49
N TRP A 258 -1.70 -14.88 4.96
CA TRP A 258 -2.49 -15.77 4.09
C TRP A 258 -3.62 -15.05 3.33
N ARG A 259 -3.87 -13.78 3.63
CA ARG A 259 -4.94 -12.96 3.04
C ARG A 259 -4.48 -11.52 2.87
N GLY A 260 -5.21 -10.78 2.05
CA GLY A 260 -4.99 -9.34 1.85
C GLY A 260 -3.88 -9.04 0.86
N GLY A 261 -3.44 -7.79 0.83
CA GLY A 261 -2.60 -7.25 -0.24
C GLY A 261 -1.23 -7.91 -0.42
N VAL A 262 -0.77 -8.75 0.51
CA VAL A 262 0.51 -9.49 0.44
C VAL A 262 0.33 -11.01 0.44
N ALA A 263 -0.89 -11.50 0.18
CA ALA A 263 -1.09 -12.91 -0.14
C ALA A 263 -0.46 -13.22 -1.51
N TRP A 264 0.23 -14.37 -1.60
CA TRP A 264 0.86 -14.79 -2.85
C TRP A 264 -0.19 -15.28 -3.85
N TYR A 265 -0.05 -14.85 -5.10
CA TYR A 265 -0.78 -15.38 -6.24
C TYR A 265 0.21 -16.06 -7.19
N GLU A 266 0.08 -17.38 -7.33
CA GLU A 266 0.93 -18.21 -8.18
C GLU A 266 0.49 -18.10 -9.64
N LEU A 267 1.45 -17.99 -10.55
CA LEU A 267 1.20 -17.85 -11.98
C LEU A 267 2.40 -18.30 -12.82
N VAL A 268 2.13 -18.61 -14.07
CA VAL A 268 3.13 -18.81 -15.11
C VAL A 268 2.87 -17.80 -16.22
N VAL A 269 3.92 -17.19 -16.75
CA VAL A 269 3.81 -16.31 -17.91
C VAL A 269 4.75 -16.68 -19.03
N GLU A 270 4.32 -16.34 -20.25
CA GLU A 270 5.15 -16.43 -21.45
C GLU A 270 4.79 -15.32 -22.45
N SER A 271 5.81 -14.64 -22.99
CA SER A 271 5.69 -13.67 -24.06
C SER A 271 6.68 -13.93 -25.20
N GLU A 272 6.41 -13.40 -26.39
CA GLU A 272 7.37 -13.39 -27.50
C GLU A 272 8.43 -12.26 -27.36
N GLU A 273 8.35 -11.41 -26.33
CA GLU A 273 9.29 -10.31 -26.03
C GLU A 273 10.34 -10.68 -24.98
N GLY A 274 10.21 -11.83 -24.31
CA GLY A 274 11.24 -12.42 -23.45
C GLY A 274 10.78 -12.77 -22.04
N TRP A 275 9.56 -12.43 -21.64
CA TRP A 275 9.00 -12.94 -20.39
C TRP A 275 8.76 -14.44 -20.49
N HIS A 276 9.43 -15.21 -19.65
CA HIS A 276 9.20 -16.64 -19.49
C HIS A 276 9.56 -17.00 -18.05
N TYR A 277 8.57 -17.27 -17.20
CA TYR A 277 8.81 -17.66 -15.81
C TYR A 277 7.58 -18.27 -15.15
N ALA A 278 7.80 -19.12 -14.16
CA ALA A 278 6.83 -19.51 -13.15
C ALA A 278 7.18 -18.82 -11.82
N GLY A 279 6.19 -18.29 -11.12
CA GLY A 279 6.46 -17.53 -9.90
C GLY A 279 5.22 -17.08 -9.17
N ALA A 280 5.39 -16.05 -8.34
CA ALA A 280 4.28 -15.46 -7.62
C ALA A 280 4.40 -13.93 -7.53
N ASN A 281 3.26 -13.25 -7.62
CA ASN A 281 3.13 -11.82 -7.38
C ASN A 281 2.20 -11.53 -6.20
N PHE A 282 2.13 -10.25 -5.83
CA PHE A 282 1.12 -9.75 -4.90
C PHE A 282 -0.02 -9.09 -5.67
N PRO A 283 -1.24 -9.00 -5.09
CA PRO A 283 -2.30 -8.15 -5.59
C PRO A 283 -1.80 -6.74 -5.88
N GLY A 284 -2.07 -6.23 -7.09
CA GLY A 284 -1.61 -4.92 -7.55
C GLY A 284 -0.24 -4.90 -8.25
N SER A 285 0.41 -6.05 -8.47
CA SER A 285 1.69 -6.12 -9.21
C SER A 285 1.54 -6.81 -10.57
N PRO A 286 2.01 -6.20 -11.67
CA PRO A 286 1.96 -6.81 -13.01
C PRO A 286 3.03 -7.88 -13.25
N PHE A 287 4.04 -7.97 -12.39
CA PHE A 287 5.17 -8.89 -12.52
C PHE A 287 5.43 -9.65 -11.19
N PRO A 288 6.10 -10.82 -11.24
CA PRO A 288 6.40 -11.64 -10.06
C PRO A 288 7.50 -11.01 -9.21
N PHE A 289 7.43 -11.26 -7.91
CA PHE A 289 8.51 -10.90 -6.99
C PHE A 289 9.46 -12.07 -6.73
N LEU A 290 9.00 -13.30 -6.87
CA LEU A 290 9.81 -14.52 -6.77
C LEU A 290 9.43 -15.47 -7.90
N GLY A 291 10.37 -16.29 -8.34
CA GLY A 291 10.12 -17.20 -9.44
C GLY A 291 11.37 -17.88 -9.98
N HIS A 292 11.18 -18.59 -11.08
CA HIS A 292 12.24 -19.21 -11.84
C HIS A 292 11.83 -19.39 -13.30
N ASN A 293 12.81 -19.64 -14.15
CA ASN A 293 12.65 -20.08 -15.52
C ASN A 293 13.66 -21.18 -15.85
N GLU A 294 13.90 -21.46 -17.13
CA GLU A 294 14.84 -22.47 -17.60
C GLU A 294 16.31 -22.13 -17.30
N ASP A 295 16.63 -20.86 -17.10
CA ASP A 295 18.01 -20.37 -16.95
C ASP A 295 18.37 -19.94 -15.52
N LEU A 296 17.41 -19.39 -14.76
CA LEU A 296 17.66 -18.82 -13.43
C LEU A 296 16.47 -18.94 -12.49
N GLY A 297 16.70 -18.66 -11.21
CA GLY A 297 15.67 -18.53 -10.19
C GLY A 297 16.04 -17.48 -9.14
N TRP A 298 15.04 -16.85 -8.55
CA TRP A 298 15.20 -15.80 -7.55
C TRP A 298 14.12 -15.89 -6.46
N THR A 299 14.46 -15.43 -5.27
CA THR A 299 13.56 -15.35 -4.13
C THR A 299 13.97 -14.22 -3.22
N ASN A 300 13.10 -13.84 -2.28
CA ASN A 300 13.32 -12.75 -1.35
C ASN A 300 13.09 -13.22 0.09
N THR A 301 13.95 -12.75 0.98
CA THR A 301 13.75 -12.89 2.42
C THR A 301 13.58 -11.52 3.04
N VAL A 302 12.64 -11.41 3.98
CA VAL A 302 12.58 -10.24 4.86
C VAL A 302 13.93 -10.12 5.57
N ASN A 303 14.57 -8.97 5.43
CA ASN A 303 15.77 -8.60 6.18
C ASN A 303 15.45 -7.40 7.08
N THR A 304 16.42 -6.98 7.91
CA THR A 304 16.25 -5.88 8.85
C THR A 304 17.26 -4.75 8.58
N PRO A 305 17.24 -4.15 7.37
CA PRO A 305 18.15 -3.05 7.08
C PRO A 305 17.71 -1.83 7.88
N ASP A 306 18.68 -1.08 8.39
CA ASP A 306 18.41 0.22 8.97
C ASP A 306 18.22 1.24 7.84
N MET A 307 16.95 1.51 7.53
CA MET A 307 16.53 2.37 6.41
C MET A 307 15.66 3.54 6.87
N VAL A 308 15.48 3.76 8.17
CA VAL A 308 14.59 4.82 8.68
C VAL A 308 15.26 5.57 9.83
N ASP A 309 15.56 6.85 9.60
CA ASP A 309 16.05 7.76 10.64
C ASP A 309 14.89 8.56 11.24
N VAL A 310 14.84 8.67 12.56
CA VAL A 310 13.85 9.51 13.28
C VAL A 310 14.51 10.74 13.91
N TYR A 311 13.95 11.92 13.63
CA TYR A 311 14.41 13.22 14.12
C TYR A 311 13.35 13.82 15.04
N LYS A 312 13.68 14.02 16.32
CA LYS A 312 12.84 14.81 17.22
C LYS A 312 13.03 16.30 16.90
N LEU A 313 11.96 16.95 16.46
CA LEU A 313 11.97 18.37 16.11
C LEU A 313 11.82 19.24 17.36
N GLU A 314 12.55 20.36 17.39
CA GLU A 314 12.31 21.47 18.32
C GLU A 314 11.27 22.40 17.68
N LEU A 315 10.06 22.42 18.23
CA LEU A 315 8.99 23.32 17.79
C LEU A 315 9.03 24.65 18.55
N ASP A 316 8.53 25.71 17.92
CA ASP A 316 8.30 26.98 18.61
C ASP A 316 7.02 26.94 19.46
N GLU A 317 6.73 28.02 20.18
CA GLU A 317 5.57 28.09 21.08
C GLU A 317 4.23 27.93 20.35
N THR A 318 4.15 28.25 19.06
CA THR A 318 2.93 28.07 18.27
C THR A 318 2.80 26.66 17.70
N GLY A 319 3.87 25.88 17.69
CA GLY A 319 3.90 24.54 17.10
C GLY A 319 3.89 24.52 15.56
N THR A 320 3.92 25.69 14.93
CA THR A 320 3.83 25.84 13.47
C THR A 320 5.20 25.93 12.80
N ARG A 321 6.26 26.18 13.58
CA ARG A 321 7.63 26.22 13.07
C ARG A 321 8.53 25.26 13.84
N TYR A 322 9.54 24.74 13.15
CA TYR A 322 10.58 23.90 13.71
C TYR A 322 11.96 24.50 13.50
N ARG A 323 12.89 24.21 14.40
CA ARG A 323 14.26 24.70 14.32
C ARG A 323 15.10 23.82 13.41
N PHE A 324 15.78 24.42 12.43
CA PHE A 324 16.69 23.71 11.53
C PHE A 324 17.84 24.63 11.09
N GLY A 325 19.09 24.17 11.27
CA GLY A 325 20.28 24.93 10.87
C GLY A 325 20.48 26.24 11.64
N GLY A 326 19.85 26.39 12.81
CA GLY A 326 19.88 27.62 13.61
C GLY A 326 18.67 28.54 13.40
N ASP A 327 17.92 28.35 12.32
CA ASP A 327 16.76 29.17 11.96
C ASP A 327 15.43 28.45 12.27
N TRP A 328 14.35 29.22 12.40
CA TRP A 328 12.98 28.70 12.46
C TRP A 328 12.39 28.57 11.07
N ARG A 329 11.88 27.40 10.72
CA ARG A 329 11.25 27.10 9.43
C ARG A 329 9.78 26.70 9.64
N GLU A 330 8.91 27.10 8.72
CA GLU A 330 7.50 26.67 8.73
C GLU A 330 7.41 25.15 8.56
N LEU A 331 6.55 24.52 9.37
CA LEU A 331 6.15 23.14 9.22
C LEU A 331 5.08 23.06 8.14
N GLU A 332 5.36 22.35 7.05
CA GLU A 332 4.37 22.14 6.00
C GLU A 332 3.20 21.35 6.60
N THR A 333 1.98 21.86 6.45
CA THR A 333 0.77 21.26 7.02
C THR A 333 -0.31 21.24 5.96
N ARG A 334 -0.90 20.06 5.76
CA ARG A 334 -1.98 19.84 4.80
C ARG A 334 -3.16 19.19 5.49
N GLU A 335 -4.34 19.77 5.34
CA GLU A 335 -5.58 19.13 5.74
C GLU A 335 -5.97 18.05 4.72
N VAL A 336 -6.33 16.88 5.22
CA VAL A 336 -6.82 15.75 4.44
C VAL A 336 -8.13 15.24 5.01
N THR A 337 -9.02 14.78 4.15
CA THR A 337 -10.31 14.20 4.56
C THR A 337 -10.27 12.70 4.33
N LEU A 338 -10.34 11.94 5.41
CA LEU A 338 -10.37 10.48 5.38
C LEU A 338 -11.83 10.01 5.33
N PRO A 339 -12.25 9.23 4.32
CA PRO A 339 -13.56 8.61 4.32
C PRO A 339 -13.54 7.40 5.28
N VAL A 340 -14.39 7.40 6.31
CA VAL A 340 -14.40 6.33 7.33
C VAL A 340 -15.78 5.67 7.42
N ARG A 341 -15.88 4.41 7.01
CA ARG A 341 -17.11 3.61 7.15
C ARG A 341 -17.44 3.38 8.62
N VAL A 342 -18.64 3.78 9.04
CA VAL A 342 -19.20 3.55 10.37
C VAL A 342 -20.63 3.02 10.20
N GLY A 343 -20.78 1.70 10.31
CA GLY A 343 -22.07 1.04 10.02
C GLY A 343 -22.50 1.28 8.56
N PRO A 344 -23.72 1.80 8.31
CA PRO A 344 -24.24 2.02 6.95
C PRO A 344 -23.80 3.35 6.31
N VAL A 345 -23.03 4.19 7.00
CA VAL A 345 -22.61 5.50 6.50
C VAL A 345 -21.09 5.61 6.41
N VAL A 346 -20.61 6.56 5.62
CA VAL A 346 -19.19 6.94 5.58
C VAL A 346 -19.06 8.35 6.15
N LEU A 347 -18.15 8.56 7.09
CA LEU A 347 -17.91 9.87 7.71
C LEU A 347 -16.69 10.56 7.07
N PRO A 348 -16.76 11.85 6.73
CA PRO A 348 -15.61 12.65 6.32
C PRO A 348 -14.81 13.09 7.57
N ILE A 349 -13.71 12.40 7.86
CA ILE A 349 -12.89 12.70 9.03
C ILE A 349 -11.67 13.54 8.62
N GLY A 350 -11.66 14.82 8.99
CA GLY A 350 -10.52 15.71 8.77
C GLY A 350 -9.31 15.34 9.63
N ARG A 351 -8.12 15.36 9.04
CA ARG A 351 -6.82 15.17 9.70
C ARG A 351 -5.78 16.11 9.10
N GLU A 352 -4.79 16.47 9.89
CA GLU A 352 -3.60 17.17 9.41
C GLU A 352 -2.48 16.16 9.16
N VAL A 353 -1.78 16.33 8.03
CA VAL A 353 -0.49 15.68 7.78
C VAL A 353 0.57 16.77 7.72
N HIS A 354 1.71 16.50 8.36
CA HIS A 354 2.79 17.46 8.49
C HIS A 354 4.06 16.95 7.81
N CYS A 355 4.85 17.86 7.25
CA CYS A 355 6.13 17.55 6.64
C CYS A 355 7.18 18.59 7.02
N SER A 356 8.40 18.12 7.27
CA SER A 356 9.58 18.94 7.49
C SER A 356 10.61 18.65 6.38
N VAL A 357 11.74 19.34 6.41
CA VAL A 357 12.85 19.04 5.47
C VAL A 357 13.40 17.61 5.62
N HIS A 358 13.23 16.98 6.77
CA HIS A 358 13.66 15.61 6.99
C HIS A 358 12.74 14.60 6.30
N GLY A 359 11.43 14.88 6.29
CA GLY A 359 10.37 14.01 5.81
C GLY A 359 9.07 14.22 6.59
N PRO A 360 8.12 13.28 6.48
CA PRO A 360 6.83 13.32 7.17
C PRO A 360 6.99 13.41 8.69
N VAL A 361 6.05 14.07 9.35
CA VAL A 361 6.09 14.37 10.78
C VAL A 361 4.85 13.84 11.49
N ILE A 362 5.08 13.10 12.58
CA ILE A 362 4.04 12.70 13.53
C ILE A 362 4.20 13.52 14.80
N ILE A 363 3.11 14.18 15.23
CA ILE A 363 3.05 14.97 16.46
C ILE A 363 2.25 14.18 17.50
N ASN A 364 2.80 14.01 18.69
CA ASN A 364 2.15 13.37 19.84
C ASN A 364 2.52 14.08 21.15
N ASP A 365 2.05 13.57 22.29
CA ASP A 365 2.29 14.17 23.61
C ASP A 365 3.78 14.24 24.01
N LYS A 366 4.66 13.45 23.38
CA LYS A 366 6.12 13.45 23.61
C LYS A 366 6.86 14.44 22.71
N GLY A 367 6.20 15.05 21.72
CA GLY A 367 6.75 16.05 20.80
C GLY A 367 6.43 15.79 19.32
N ALA A 368 7.20 16.42 18.43
CA ALA A 368 7.11 16.22 16.99
C ALA A 368 8.30 15.41 16.48
N PHE A 369 8.01 14.37 15.68
CA PHE A 369 8.98 13.41 15.20
C PHE A 369 8.90 13.33 13.68
N ALA A 370 9.91 13.86 13.01
CA ALA A 370 10.09 13.65 11.59
C ALA A 370 10.78 12.31 11.34
N PHE A 371 10.48 11.63 10.24
CA PHE A 371 11.22 10.46 9.84
C PHE A 371 11.63 10.53 8.38
N ARG A 372 12.82 10.01 8.09
CA ARG A 372 13.37 9.90 6.73
C ARG A 372 13.64 8.44 6.45
N TYR A 373 13.18 7.96 5.30
CA TYR A 373 13.39 6.56 4.92
C TYR A 373 14.07 6.39 3.56
N GLY A 374 14.74 5.25 3.38
CA GLY A 374 15.39 4.92 2.12
C GLY A 374 14.39 4.79 0.98
N GLY A 375 14.72 5.35 -0.18
CA GLY A 375 13.82 5.38 -1.34
C GLY A 375 12.63 6.35 -1.22
N MET A 376 12.63 7.26 -0.23
CA MET A 376 11.61 8.31 -0.12
C MET A 376 11.57 9.19 -1.38
N ASP A 377 10.35 9.48 -1.85
CA ASP A 377 10.06 10.22 -3.09
C ASP A 377 10.81 9.66 -4.31
N ASN A 378 10.77 8.34 -4.51
CA ASN A 378 11.42 7.66 -5.63
C ASN A 378 10.60 6.46 -6.15
N LEU A 379 10.64 6.24 -7.47
CA LEU A 379 10.08 5.08 -8.17
C LEU A 379 11.10 4.24 -8.95
N GLY A 380 12.38 4.61 -8.94
CA GLY A 380 13.43 3.98 -9.75
C GLY A 380 13.75 2.52 -9.39
N GLN A 381 13.24 1.99 -8.29
CA GLN A 381 13.30 0.55 -7.96
C GLN A 381 12.41 -0.33 -8.87
N LEU A 382 11.56 0.29 -9.69
CA LEU A 382 10.64 -0.39 -10.60
C LEU A 382 11.17 -0.43 -12.05
N ASP A 383 12.36 0.16 -12.30
CA ASP A 383 13.12 0.09 -13.55
C ASP A 383 13.95 -1.20 -13.59
#